data_AF-A0A968QRD3-F1
#
_entry.id   AF-A0A968QRD3-F1
#
_cell.length_a   1.000
_cell.length_b   1.000
_cell.length_c   1.000
_cell.angle_alpha   90.00
_cell.angle_beta   90.00
_cell.angle_gamma   90.00
#
_symmetry.space_group_name_H-M   'P 1'
#
loop_
_entity.id
_entity.type
_entity.pdbx_description
1 polymer ?
#
loop_
_entity_poly.entity_id
_entity_poly.type
_entity_poly.pdbx_seq_one_letter_code
_entity_poly.pdbx_strand_id
1 'polypeptide(L)'
;MAESGIEKAAYLAGGSDYSLPASLLSDFLSCRTPKELPEALSCKRSRAADLHPILPPYVLETLLDAVPGMLKLMKGISSEEAVVYAAETRSSSPVRIVRGEDGQSVGVRGLFPAGEGAGYAGGIVSSAVDGICAAELLIRSLKAEQTARSEVFKTACRSC
;
A
#
# COMPACT_ATOMS: atom_id res chain seq x y z
N MET A 1 -1.94 -13.01 -10.59
CA MET A 1 -0.55 -12.84 -10.10
C MET A 1 -0.65 -12.13 -8.75
N ALA A 2 0.03 -12.61 -7.71
CA ALA A 2 0.07 -11.95 -6.39
C ALA A 2 1.12 -10.82 -6.37
N GLU A 3 1.11 -9.96 -5.35
CA GLU A 3 2.03 -8.82 -5.17
C GLU A 3 3.50 -9.21 -5.38
N SER A 4 3.96 -10.26 -4.70
CA SER A 4 5.34 -10.77 -4.83
C SER A 4 5.68 -11.27 -6.23
N GLY A 5 4.69 -11.72 -7.01
CA GLY A 5 4.87 -12.12 -8.39
C GLY A 5 5.14 -10.91 -9.30
N ILE A 6 4.44 -9.81 -9.06
CA ILE A 6 4.63 -8.53 -9.78
C ILE A 6 6.00 -7.94 -9.42
N GLU A 7 6.36 -7.91 -8.13
CA GLU A 7 7.67 -7.44 -7.67
C GLU A 7 8.81 -8.27 -8.29
N LYS A 8 8.67 -9.59 -8.35
CA LYS A 8 9.65 -10.48 -8.99
C LYS A 8 9.76 -10.23 -10.49
N ALA A 9 8.64 -10.07 -11.20
CA ALA A 9 8.64 -9.75 -12.62
C ALA A 9 9.32 -8.41 -12.91
N ALA A 10 9.05 -7.39 -12.07
CA ALA A 10 9.70 -6.09 -12.16
C ALA A 10 11.22 -6.18 -11.91
N TYR A 11 11.65 -6.93 -10.90
CA TYR A 11 13.08 -7.16 -10.64
C TYR A 11 13.80 -7.82 -11.83
N LEU A 12 13.18 -8.82 -12.45
CA LEU A 12 13.72 -9.49 -13.63
C LEU A 12 13.77 -8.55 -14.84
N ALA A 13 12.70 -7.79 -15.09
CA ALA A 13 12.63 -6.81 -16.17
C ALA A 13 13.66 -5.67 -15.98
N GLY A 14 13.96 -5.32 -14.73
CA GLY A 14 15.02 -4.39 -14.35
C GLY A 14 16.44 -4.96 -14.53
N GLY A 15 16.61 -6.21 -14.94
CA GLY A 15 17.94 -6.81 -15.13
C GLY A 15 18.54 -7.46 -13.89
N SER A 16 17.73 -7.69 -12.85
CA SER A 16 18.14 -8.37 -11.61
C SER A 16 19.27 -7.68 -10.83
N ASP A 17 19.33 -6.35 -10.90
CA ASP A 17 20.33 -5.51 -10.21
C ASP A 17 19.68 -4.34 -9.45
N TYR A 18 18.36 -4.41 -9.22
CA TYR A 18 17.53 -3.35 -8.65
C TYR A 18 17.50 -2.06 -9.47
N SER A 19 17.82 -2.11 -10.76
CA SER A 19 17.43 -1.02 -11.68
C SER A 19 15.92 -0.97 -11.81
N LEU A 20 15.38 0.23 -12.02
CA LEU A 20 13.96 0.50 -12.15
C LEU A 20 13.52 0.24 -13.60
N PRO A 21 12.74 -0.81 -13.87
CA PRO A 21 12.22 -1.04 -15.22
C PRO A 21 11.28 0.10 -15.59
N ALA A 22 11.53 0.71 -16.75
CA ALA A 22 10.80 1.86 -17.21
C ALA A 22 10.66 1.87 -18.73
N SER A 23 9.66 2.59 -19.22
CA SER A 23 9.40 2.80 -20.64
C SER A 23 8.88 4.21 -20.86
N LEU A 24 9.08 4.77 -22.05
CA LEU A 24 8.30 5.94 -22.48
C LEU A 24 6.82 5.60 -22.44
N LEU A 25 5.99 6.55 -22.02
CA LEU A 25 4.55 6.37 -21.93
C LEU A 25 3.94 6.09 -23.30
N SER A 26 4.44 6.74 -24.36
CA SER A 26 4.02 6.49 -25.74
C SER A 26 4.29 5.05 -26.19
N ASP A 27 5.43 4.46 -25.80
CA ASP A 27 5.77 3.07 -26.13
C ASP A 27 4.96 2.07 -25.30
N PHE A 28 4.70 2.37 -24.02
CA PHE A 28 3.80 1.59 -23.18
C PHE A 28 2.37 1.57 -23.75
N LEU A 29 1.81 2.74 -24.10
CA LEU A 29 0.45 2.84 -24.65
C LEU A 29 0.31 2.17 -26.03
N SER A 30 1.39 2.14 -26.81
CA SER A 30 1.40 1.56 -28.16
C SER A 30 1.74 0.06 -28.18
N CYS A 31 1.94 -0.57 -27.02
CA CYS A 31 2.39 -1.96 -26.89
C CYS A 31 3.65 -2.26 -27.72
N ARG A 32 4.62 -1.33 -27.74
CA ARG A 32 5.86 -1.46 -28.52
C ARG A 32 7.04 -1.87 -27.66
N THR A 33 8.05 -2.44 -28.31
CA THR A 33 9.36 -2.64 -27.67
C THR A 33 9.91 -1.28 -27.20
N PRO A 34 10.31 -1.15 -25.93
CA PRO A 34 10.80 0.11 -25.40
C PRO A 34 12.08 0.55 -26.10
N LYS A 35 12.17 1.85 -26.38
CA LYS A 35 13.43 2.50 -26.79
C LYS A 35 14.31 2.80 -25.58
N GLU A 36 15.55 3.22 -25.85
CA GLU A 36 16.39 3.82 -24.81
C GLU A 36 15.67 5.01 -24.15
N LEU A 37 15.80 5.11 -22.83
CA LEU A 37 15.17 6.16 -22.05
C LEU A 37 15.98 7.46 -22.17
N PRO A 38 15.36 8.61 -22.45
CA PRO A 38 16.06 9.89 -22.46
C PRO A 38 16.62 10.20 -21.06
N GLU A 39 17.91 10.54 -20.98
CA GLU A 39 18.59 10.84 -19.71
C GLU A 39 17.94 12.03 -18.99
N ALA A 40 17.44 13.02 -19.73
CA ALA A 40 16.75 14.18 -19.17
C ALA A 40 15.39 13.85 -18.51
N LEU A 41 14.78 12.72 -18.86
CA LEU A 41 13.44 12.31 -18.40
C LEU A 41 13.47 11.11 -17.43
N SER A 42 14.65 10.51 -17.23
CA SER A 42 14.81 9.28 -16.46
C SER A 42 15.88 9.42 -15.39
N CYS A 43 15.76 8.63 -14.31
CA CYS A 43 16.80 8.61 -13.28
C CYS A 43 17.94 7.66 -13.67
N LYS A 44 19.13 7.83 -13.07
CA LYS A 44 20.31 6.99 -13.35
C LYS A 44 20.12 5.49 -13.14
N ARG A 45 19.14 5.09 -12.33
CA ARG A 45 18.82 3.69 -12.05
C ARG A 45 17.76 3.13 -13.00
N SER A 46 17.25 3.91 -13.94
CA SER A 46 16.21 3.47 -14.87
C SER A 46 16.80 2.53 -15.91
N ARG A 47 16.05 1.50 -16.26
CA ARG A 47 16.38 0.57 -17.34
C ARG A 47 15.20 0.47 -18.29
N ALA A 48 15.45 0.70 -19.58
CA ALA A 48 14.45 0.46 -20.61
C ALA A 48 13.99 -1.00 -20.57
N ALA A 49 12.71 -1.24 -20.34
CA ALA A 49 12.16 -2.58 -20.15
C ALA A 49 10.70 -2.65 -20.59
N ASP A 50 10.30 -3.80 -21.13
CA ASP A 50 8.91 -4.07 -21.47
C ASP A 50 8.09 -4.28 -20.18
N LEU A 51 7.11 -3.41 -19.94
CA LEU A 51 6.31 -3.40 -18.71
C LEU A 51 5.04 -4.26 -18.80
N HIS A 52 4.62 -4.64 -20.02
CA HIS A 52 3.42 -5.44 -20.24
C HIS A 52 3.43 -6.80 -19.51
N PRO A 53 4.55 -7.57 -19.48
CA PRO A 53 4.56 -8.86 -18.77
C PRO A 53 4.64 -8.74 -17.25
N ILE A 54 4.86 -7.53 -16.70
CA ILE A 54 4.99 -7.30 -15.26
C ILE A 54 3.60 -7.26 -14.60
N LEU A 55 2.61 -6.70 -15.29
CA LEU A 55 1.29 -6.44 -14.74
C LEU A 55 0.30 -7.57 -15.09
N PRO A 56 -0.68 -7.88 -14.21
CA PRO A 56 -1.80 -8.71 -14.58
C PRO A 56 -2.57 -8.11 -15.77
N PRO A 57 -3.11 -8.95 -16.69
CA PRO A 57 -3.79 -8.46 -17.90
C PRO A 57 -4.89 -7.43 -17.61
N TYR A 58 -5.72 -7.65 -16.59
CA TYR A 58 -6.80 -6.72 -16.24
C TYR A 58 -6.30 -5.34 -15.81
N VAL A 59 -5.15 -5.26 -15.13
CA VAL A 59 -4.54 -3.99 -14.73
C VAL A 59 -3.99 -3.28 -15.95
N LEU A 60 -3.26 -4.02 -16.79
CA LEU A 60 -2.68 -3.51 -18.02
C LEU A 60 -3.75 -2.93 -18.95
N GLU A 61 -4.81 -3.70 -19.23
CA GLU A 61 -5.94 -3.26 -20.07
C GLU A 61 -6.59 -1.98 -19.52
N THR A 62 -6.81 -1.93 -18.20
CA THR A 62 -7.39 -0.74 -17.54
C THR A 62 -6.47 0.48 -17.70
N LEU A 63 -5.16 0.33 -17.56
CA LEU A 63 -4.20 1.42 -17.73
C LEU A 63 -4.15 1.93 -19.17
N LEU A 64 -4.14 1.01 -20.15
CA LEU A 64 -4.14 1.35 -21.58
C LEU A 64 -5.39 2.14 -21.98
N ASP A 65 -6.56 1.84 -21.38
CA ASP A 65 -7.81 2.56 -21.63
C ASP A 65 -7.89 3.90 -20.88
N ALA A 66 -7.54 3.91 -19.58
CA ALA A 66 -7.75 5.07 -18.71
C ALA A 66 -6.71 6.19 -18.90
N VAL A 67 -5.44 5.85 -19.12
CA VAL A 67 -4.34 6.84 -19.17
C VAL A 67 -4.50 7.85 -20.32
N PRO A 68 -4.88 7.47 -21.55
CA PRO A 68 -5.16 8.45 -22.61
C PRO A 68 -6.26 9.45 -22.25
N GLY A 69 -7.29 9.00 -21.52
CA GLY A 69 -8.34 9.87 -20.99
C GLY A 69 -7.80 10.85 -19.94
N MET A 70 -6.99 10.36 -19.01
CA MET A 70 -6.33 11.16 -17.99
C MET A 70 -5.42 12.25 -18.60
N LEU A 71 -4.63 11.91 -19.62
CA LEU A 71 -3.74 12.88 -20.31
C LEU A 71 -4.52 14.03 -20.94
N LYS A 72 -5.73 13.79 -21.47
CA LYS A 72 -6.58 14.86 -22.02
C LYS A 72 -7.03 15.86 -20.94
N LEU A 73 -7.16 15.41 -19.70
CA LEU A 73 -7.51 16.26 -18.55
C LEU A 73 -6.28 17.01 -18.03
N MET A 74 -5.11 16.36 -18.04
CA MET A 74 -3.83 16.93 -17.61
C MET A 74 -3.14 17.71 -18.74
N LYS A 75 -3.71 18.87 -19.08
CA LYS A 75 -3.14 19.77 -20.10
C LYS A 75 -1.65 20.03 -19.85
N GLY A 76 -0.81 19.80 -20.86
CA GLY A 76 0.63 20.07 -20.81
C GLY A 76 1.53 18.85 -20.59
N ILE A 77 0.98 17.63 -20.52
CA ILE A 77 1.78 16.40 -20.48
C ILE A 77 1.75 15.71 -21.84
N SER A 78 2.92 15.58 -22.47
CA SER A 78 3.09 14.78 -23.68
C SER A 78 3.43 13.33 -23.32
N SER A 79 2.75 12.37 -23.96
CA SER A 79 3.10 10.95 -23.81
C SER A 79 4.50 10.60 -24.34
N GLU A 80 5.06 11.43 -25.23
CA GLU A 80 6.42 11.26 -25.74
C GLU A 80 7.49 11.77 -24.77
N GLU A 81 7.09 12.58 -23.78
CA GLU A 81 7.98 13.20 -22.79
C GLU A 81 7.72 12.67 -21.36
N ALA A 82 6.89 11.64 -21.23
CA ALA A 82 6.56 11.01 -19.96
C ALA A 82 7.17 9.61 -19.87
N VAL A 83 7.72 9.28 -18.70
CA VAL A 83 8.29 7.95 -18.40
C VAL A 83 7.38 7.24 -17.40
N VAL A 84 7.06 5.97 -17.69
CA VAL A 84 6.33 5.07 -16.79
C VAL A 84 7.34 4.13 -16.16
N TYR A 85 7.22 3.95 -14.83
CA TYR A 85 8.03 3.02 -14.04
C TYR A 85 7.14 1.89 -13.54
N ALA A 86 7.66 0.65 -13.53
CA ALA A 86 6.97 -0.49 -12.95
C ALA A 86 7.74 -1.04 -11.72
N ALA A 87 7.07 -1.63 -10.73
CA ALA A 87 5.64 -1.61 -10.44
C ALA A 87 5.42 -1.08 -9.02
N GLU A 88 4.42 -0.21 -8.86
CA GLU A 88 3.99 0.26 -7.55
C GLU A 88 3.02 -0.77 -6.94
N THR A 89 3.53 -1.61 -6.03
CA THR A 89 2.79 -2.77 -5.50
C THR A 89 2.21 -2.53 -4.11
N ARG A 90 2.66 -1.50 -3.40
CA ARG A 90 2.38 -1.28 -1.97
C ARG A 90 1.60 0.00 -1.69
N SER A 91 0.47 0.17 -2.36
CA SER A 91 -0.39 1.36 -2.17
C SER A 91 -1.24 1.31 -0.88
N SER A 92 -1.48 0.11 -0.34
CA SER A 92 -2.18 -0.10 0.92
C SER A 92 -1.90 -1.52 1.44
N SER A 93 -2.22 -1.80 2.70
CA SER A 93 -2.04 -3.15 3.25
C SER A 93 -2.91 -4.19 2.51
N PRO A 94 -2.33 -5.33 2.09
CA PRO A 94 -3.08 -6.41 1.43
C PRO A 94 -3.93 -7.21 2.43
N VAL A 95 -3.83 -6.91 3.72
CA VAL A 95 -4.54 -7.61 4.79
C VAL A 95 -5.25 -6.64 5.72
N ARG A 96 -6.31 -7.11 6.36
CA ARG A 96 -6.98 -6.41 7.45
C ARG A 96 -6.99 -7.28 8.70
N ILE A 97 -6.39 -6.78 9.77
CA ILE A 97 -6.40 -7.46 11.08
C ILE A 97 -7.67 -7.04 11.81
N VAL A 98 -8.72 -7.86 11.75
CA VAL A 98 -10.05 -7.49 12.24
C VAL A 98 -10.03 -7.15 13.74
N ARG A 99 -10.53 -5.95 14.06
CA ARG A 99 -10.75 -5.45 15.42
C ARG A 99 -12.22 -5.13 15.69
N GLY A 100 -12.66 -5.32 16.93
CA GLY A 100 -14.00 -4.99 17.42
C GLY A 100 -14.19 -3.50 17.69
N GLU A 101 -15.38 -3.12 18.17
CA GLU A 101 -15.70 -1.73 18.56
C GLU A 101 -14.86 -1.24 19.74
N ASP A 102 -14.38 -2.16 20.58
CA ASP A 102 -13.45 -1.89 21.67
C ASP A 102 -12.00 -1.69 21.20
N GLY A 103 -11.74 -1.78 19.89
CA GLY A 103 -10.42 -1.62 19.28
C GLY A 103 -9.52 -2.85 19.36
N GLN A 104 -9.98 -3.94 20.00
CA GLN A 104 -9.17 -5.14 20.18
C GLN A 104 -9.34 -6.11 19.02
N SER A 105 -8.30 -6.89 18.74
CA SER A 105 -8.39 -8.01 17.81
C SER A 105 -9.47 -8.99 18.26
N VAL A 106 -10.31 -9.42 17.32
CA VAL A 106 -11.38 -10.39 17.60
C VAL A 106 -10.86 -11.76 18.07
N GLY A 107 -9.62 -12.10 17.72
CA GLY A 107 -9.00 -13.38 18.06
C GLY A 107 -8.02 -13.32 19.23
N VAL A 108 -7.53 -12.14 19.59
CA VAL A 108 -6.48 -11.97 20.61
C VAL A 108 -6.81 -10.75 21.48
N ARG A 109 -7.28 -11.01 22.72
CA ARG A 109 -7.49 -9.96 23.72
C ARG A 109 -6.16 -9.31 24.10
N GLY A 110 -6.19 -8.00 24.29
CA GLY A 110 -5.03 -7.15 24.56
C GLY A 110 -4.25 -6.70 23.33
N LEU A 111 -4.56 -7.21 22.13
CA LEU A 111 -3.96 -6.75 20.88
C LEU A 111 -4.84 -5.67 20.24
N PHE A 112 -4.27 -4.50 19.93
CA PHE A 112 -4.98 -3.37 19.30
C PHE A 112 -4.39 -3.07 17.91
N PRO A 113 -4.91 -3.68 16.83
CA PRO A 113 -4.45 -3.41 15.48
C PRO A 113 -4.76 -1.96 15.08
N ALA A 114 -3.75 -1.24 14.56
CA ALA A 114 -3.90 0.16 14.16
C ALA A 114 -3.03 0.53 12.95
N GLY A 115 -3.40 1.61 12.27
CA GLY A 115 -2.68 2.18 11.14
C GLY A 115 -2.84 1.40 9.83
N GLU A 116 -2.02 1.77 8.84
CA GLU A 116 -2.07 1.18 7.50
C GLU A 116 -1.73 -0.31 7.50
N GLY A 117 -0.71 -0.74 8.25
CA GLY A 117 -0.34 -2.15 8.34
C GLY A 117 -1.47 -3.08 8.82
N ALA A 118 -2.32 -2.58 9.72
CA ALA A 118 -3.52 -3.29 10.18
C ALA A 118 -4.72 -3.19 9.20
N GLY A 119 -4.61 -2.33 8.19
CA GLY A 119 -5.62 -2.09 7.17
C GLY A 119 -6.68 -1.05 7.55
N TYR A 120 -6.43 -0.18 8.56
CA TYR A 120 -7.40 0.83 9.04
C TYR A 120 -7.08 2.27 8.61
N ALA A 121 -5.94 2.47 7.94
CA ALA A 121 -5.54 3.74 7.38
C ALA A 121 -4.85 3.55 6.02
N GLY A 122 -4.52 4.64 5.33
CA GLY A 122 -3.92 4.62 4.00
C GLY A 122 -3.09 5.87 3.71
N GLY A 123 -2.44 6.40 4.75
CA GLY A 123 -1.64 7.61 4.66
C GLY A 123 -1.15 8.07 6.04
N ILE A 124 -0.25 9.06 6.03
CA ILE A 124 0.43 9.55 7.23
C ILE A 124 -0.59 10.05 8.28
N VAL A 125 -1.47 10.97 7.87
CA VAL A 125 -2.43 11.61 8.78
C VAL A 125 -3.46 10.62 9.30
N SER A 126 -4.04 9.79 8.42
CA SER A 126 -5.03 8.78 8.83
C SER A 126 -4.44 7.72 9.75
N SER A 127 -3.19 7.31 9.52
CA SER A 127 -2.49 6.37 10.41
C SER A 127 -2.22 6.97 11.78
N ALA A 128 -1.84 8.25 11.82
CA ALA A 128 -1.64 8.97 13.08
C ALA A 128 -2.94 9.09 13.89
N VAL A 129 -4.04 9.47 13.23
CA VAL A 129 -5.37 9.56 13.85
C VAL A 129 -5.82 8.19 14.37
N ASP A 130 -5.69 7.13 13.55
CA ASP A 130 -6.05 5.78 13.98
C ASP A 130 -5.22 5.30 15.18
N GLY A 131 -3.93 5.65 15.20
CA GLY A 131 -3.05 5.38 16.33
C GLY A 131 -3.49 6.07 17.62
N ILE A 132 -3.93 7.34 17.56
CA ILE A 132 -4.49 8.05 18.72
C ILE A 132 -5.76 7.36 19.21
N CYS A 133 -6.69 7.01 18.32
CA CYS A 133 -7.92 6.31 18.68
C CYS A 133 -7.63 4.95 19.34
N ALA A 134 -6.69 4.18 18.79
CA ALA A 134 -6.28 2.90 19.36
C ALA A 134 -5.65 3.07 20.76
N ALA A 135 -4.82 4.09 20.96
CA ALA A 135 -4.25 4.40 22.26
C ALA A 135 -5.32 4.78 23.30
N GLU A 136 -6.33 5.56 22.92
CA GLU A 136 -7.45 5.88 23.81
C GLU A 136 -8.25 4.64 24.22
N LEU A 137 -8.53 3.73 23.28
CA LEU A 137 -9.24 2.49 23.55
C LEU A 137 -8.43 1.55 24.46
N LEU A 138 -7.13 1.46 24.25
CA LEU A 138 -6.22 0.74 25.14
C LEU A 138 -6.27 1.31 26.56
N ILE A 139 -6.17 2.63 26.72
CA ILE A 139 -6.22 3.27 28.04
C ILE A 139 -7.56 3.00 28.74
N ARG A 140 -8.68 3.06 28.01
CA ARG A 140 -10.01 2.73 28.55
C ARG A 140 -10.11 1.28 29.00
N SER A 141 -9.59 0.36 28.20
CA SER A 141 -9.54 -1.07 28.53
C SER A 141 -8.75 -1.34 29.82
N LEU A 142 -7.54 -0.77 29.95
CA LEU A 142 -6.71 -0.93 31.15
C LEU A 142 -7.39 -0.36 32.41
N LYS A 143 -8.07 0.78 32.30
CA LYS A 143 -8.84 1.36 33.42
C LYS A 143 -10.00 0.47 33.84
N ALA A 144 -10.74 -0.08 32.87
CA ALA A 144 -11.86 -0.99 33.16
C ALA A 144 -11.37 -2.26 33.89
N GLU A 145 -10.23 -2.82 33.47
CA GLU A 145 -9.62 -3.97 34.14
C GLU A 145 -9.17 -3.67 35.58
N GLN A 146 -8.59 -2.49 35.83
CA GLN A 146 -8.21 -2.04 37.17
C GLN A 146 -9.44 -1.91 38.09
N THR A 147 -10.51 -1.29 37.60
CA THR A 147 -11.77 -1.16 38.34
C THR A 147 -12.34 -2.53 38.70
N ALA A 148 -12.45 -3.43 37.71
CA ALA A 148 -12.97 -4.78 37.91
C ALA A 148 -12.14 -5.57 38.94
N ARG A 149 -10.80 -5.50 38.89
CA ARG A 149 -9.93 -6.13 39.89
C ARG A 149 -10.16 -5.58 41.30
N SER A 150 -10.34 -4.26 41.43
CA SER A 150 -10.58 -3.63 42.73
C SER A 150 -11.93 -4.02 43.35
N GLU A 151 -12.96 -4.21 42.52
CA GLU A 151 -14.30 -4.63 42.95
C GLU A 151 -14.33 -6.09 43.38
N VAL A 152 -13.64 -6.97 42.63
CA VAL A 152 -13.48 -8.37 43.00
C VAL A 152 -12.77 -8.48 44.35
N PHE A 153 -11.69 -7.71 44.57
CA PHE A 153 -10.97 -7.70 45.83
C PHE A 153 -11.85 -7.21 47.00
N LYS A 154 -12.61 -6.12 46.81
CA LYS A 154 -13.54 -5.61 47.83
C LYS A 154 -14.66 -6.61 48.16
N THR A 155 -15.19 -7.29 47.15
CA THR A 155 -16.24 -8.30 47.34
C THR A 155 -15.71 -9.50 48.11
N ALA A 156 -14.52 -10.00 47.75
CA ALA A 156 -13.86 -11.11 48.44
C ALA A 156 -13.52 -10.79 49.90
N CYS A 157 -13.15 -9.53 50.20
CA CYS A 157 -12.83 -9.09 51.57
C CYS A 157 -14.07 -8.91 52.45
N ARG A 158 -15.25 -8.63 51.87
CA ARG A 158 -16.52 -8.48 52.62
C ARG A 158 -17.19 -9.81 52.98
N SER A 159 -16.75 -10.92 52.39
CA SER A 159 -17.28 -12.27 52.65
C SER A 159 -16.47 -13.06 53.69
N CYS A 160 -15.49 -12.44 54.35
CA CYS A 160 -14.68 -13.02 55.42
C CYS A 160 -15.03 -12.36 56.76
#